data_AF-A0A268UA77-F1
#
_entry.id   AF-A0A268UA77-F1
#
_cell.length_a   1.000
_cell.length_b   1.000
_cell.length_c   1.000
_cell.angle_alpha   90.00
_cell.angle_beta   90.00
_cell.angle_gamma   90.00
#
_symmetry.space_group_name_H-M   'P 1'
#
loop_
_entity.id
_entity.type
_entity.pdbx_description
1 polymer ?
#
loop_
_entity_poly.entity_id
_entity_poly.type
_entity_poly.pdbx_seq_one_letter_code
_entity_poly.pdbx_strand_id
1 'polypeptide(L)'
;MKKIFFSLLIGLSPLFSQWQMFSDKSDTYLYNTVTGEIYIRYKKNGKNYEDVFVKMPKGIIPKGSDFPSVISTDTLDSSQKKDSKMQAIKKAQDIMNQSIGE
;
A
#
# COMPACT_ATOMS: atom_id res chain seq x y z
N MET A 1 23.60 -19.79 28.91
CA MET A 1 22.36 -20.19 28.21
C MET A 1 21.32 -19.08 28.06
N LYS A 2 21.27 -18.05 28.93
CA LYS A 2 20.28 -16.94 28.83
C LYS A 2 20.37 -16.09 27.54
N LYS A 3 21.57 -15.96 26.94
CA LYS A 3 21.79 -15.18 25.71
C LYS A 3 21.17 -15.80 24.44
N ILE A 4 21.04 -17.13 24.41
CA ILE A 4 20.45 -17.85 23.27
C ILE A 4 18.92 -17.68 23.27
N PHE A 5 18.32 -17.65 24.46
CA PHE A 5 16.88 -17.42 24.63
C PHE A 5 16.44 -16.04 24.09
N PHE A 6 17.25 -15.01 24.32
CA PHE A 6 16.95 -13.66 23.82
C PHE A 6 17.01 -13.56 22.30
N SER A 7 17.92 -14.29 21.66
CA SER A 7 18.03 -14.34 20.19
C SER A 7 16.83 -15.03 19.55
N LEU A 8 16.32 -16.09 20.19
CA LEU A 8 15.15 -16.83 19.70
C LEU A 8 13.87 -15.98 19.72
N LEU A 9 13.66 -15.17 20.76
CA LEU A 9 12.48 -14.31 20.90
C LEU A 9 12.43 -13.19 19.85
N ILE A 10 13.58 -12.67 19.40
CA ILE A 10 13.61 -11.60 18.38
C ILE A 10 13.27 -12.17 16.99
N GLY A 11 13.70 -13.40 16.68
CA GLY A 11 13.44 -14.06 15.39
C GLY A 11 12.00 -14.51 15.15
N LEU A 12 11.17 -14.62 16.21
CA LEU A 12 9.76 -15.02 16.11
C LEU A 12 8.80 -13.84 15.85
N SER A 13 9.24 -12.60 16.03
CA SER A 13 8.41 -11.40 15.85
C SER A 13 7.78 -11.22 14.44
N PRO A 14 8.45 -11.51 13.30
CA PRO A 14 7.85 -11.25 11.99
C PRO A 14 6.73 -12.24 11.64
N LEU A 15 6.68 -13.41 12.28
CA LEU A 15 5.64 -14.42 12.01
C LEU A 15 4.24 -13.98 12.46
N PHE A 16 4.16 -13.03 13.38
CA PHE A 16 2.90 -12.45 13.88
C PHE A 16 2.60 -11.06 13.30
N SER A 17 3.48 -10.52 12.45
CA SER A 17 3.36 -9.18 11.86
C SER A 17 2.48 -9.11 10.61
N GLN A 18 1.68 -10.15 10.34
CA GLN A 18 0.82 -10.20 9.15
C GLN A 18 -0.38 -9.23 9.26
N TRP A 19 -0.78 -8.89 10.47
CA TRP A 19 -1.92 -8.02 10.72
C TRP A 19 -1.45 -6.65 11.22
N GLN A 20 -1.81 -5.61 10.47
CA GLN A 20 -1.51 -4.23 10.80
C GLN A 20 -2.81 -3.47 11.05
N MET A 21 -2.96 -2.93 12.26
CA MET A 21 -4.08 -2.06 12.62
C MET A 21 -3.68 -0.60 12.50
N PHE A 22 -4.55 0.22 11.92
CA PHE A 22 -4.39 1.68 11.88
C PHE A 22 -5.75 2.37 12.05
N SER A 23 -5.75 3.62 12.48
CA SER A 23 -6.98 4.40 12.64
C SER A 23 -6.87 5.72 11.90
N ASP A 24 -7.90 6.05 11.13
CA ASP A 24 -8.25 7.43 10.82
C ASP A 24 -8.91 8.06 12.07
N LYS A 25 -8.99 9.38 12.11
CA LYS A 25 -9.71 10.17 13.13
C LYS A 25 -11.09 9.58 13.44
N SER A 26 -11.80 9.05 12.45
CA SER A 26 -13.13 8.45 12.59
C SER A 26 -13.12 6.92 12.72
N ASP A 27 -12.33 6.23 11.90
CA ASP A 27 -12.48 4.79 11.62
C ASP A 27 -11.21 4.00 11.91
N THR A 28 -11.39 2.74 12.33
CA THR A 28 -10.27 1.82 12.59
C THR A 28 -10.26 0.72 11.53
N TYR A 29 -9.08 0.43 11.02
CA TYR A 29 -8.83 -0.52 9.94
C TYR A 29 -7.89 -1.62 10.41
N LEU A 30 -8.17 -2.84 9.96
CA LEU A 30 -7.31 -3.99 10.15
C LEU A 30 -6.93 -4.54 8.77
N TYR A 31 -5.65 -4.46 8.46
CA TYR A 31 -5.09 -4.84 7.16
C TYR A 31 -4.21 -6.08 7.29
N ASN A 32 -4.39 -7.03 6.37
CA ASN A 32 -3.50 -8.18 6.22
C ASN A 32 -2.45 -7.89 5.14
N THR A 33 -1.18 -7.85 5.54
CA THR A 33 -0.05 -7.54 4.65
C THR A 33 0.28 -8.65 3.66
N VAL A 34 -0.24 -9.86 3.87
CA VAL A 34 -0.02 -11.04 3.00
C VAL A 34 -1.16 -11.22 2.01
N THR A 35 -2.42 -11.16 2.47
CA THR A 35 -3.61 -11.42 1.64
C THR A 35 -4.19 -10.16 1.00
N GLY A 36 -3.78 -8.97 1.47
CA GLY A 36 -4.34 -7.69 1.06
C GLY A 36 -5.76 -7.44 1.59
N GLU A 37 -6.24 -8.24 2.54
CA GLU A 37 -7.58 -8.10 3.10
C GLU A 37 -7.66 -6.92 4.06
N ILE A 38 -8.74 -6.15 3.95
CA ILE A 38 -9.02 -4.99 4.80
C ILE A 38 -10.33 -5.22 5.53
N TYR A 39 -10.35 -5.00 6.83
CA TYR A 39 -11.55 -4.95 7.65
C TYR A 39 -11.70 -3.56 8.27
N ILE A 40 -12.92 -3.05 8.33
CA ILE A 40 -13.24 -1.75 8.94
C ILE A 40 -14.06 -1.99 10.20
N ARG A 41 -13.73 -1.28 11.27
CA ARG A 41 -14.53 -1.22 12.48
C ARG A 41 -15.84 -0.48 12.20
N TYR A 42 -16.95 -1.21 12.21
CA TYR A 42 -18.28 -0.65 12.19
C TYR A 42 -18.75 -0.39 13.63
N LYS A 43 -18.94 0.88 13.98
CA LYS A 43 -19.38 1.28 15.32
C LYS A 43 -20.87 1.03 15.48
N LYS A 44 -21.25 0.09 16.34
CA LYS A 44 -22.67 -0.18 16.64
C LYS A 44 -23.05 0.55 17.92
N ASN A 45 -23.92 1.56 17.80
CA ASN A 45 -24.48 2.31 18.94
C ASN A 45 -23.46 3.00 19.88
N GLY A 46 -22.20 3.19 19.46
CA GLY A 46 -21.20 3.94 20.21
C GLY A 46 -20.60 3.23 21.43
N LYS A 47 -20.83 1.92 21.60
CA LYS A 47 -20.23 1.12 22.68
C LYS A 47 -19.05 0.30 22.15
N ASN A 48 -17.85 0.51 22.70
CA ASN A 48 -16.59 -0.10 22.22
C ASN A 48 -16.60 -1.64 22.09
N TYR A 49 -17.47 -2.36 22.82
CA TYR A 49 -17.53 -3.82 22.80
C TYR A 49 -18.58 -4.40 21.84
N GLU A 50 -19.41 -3.56 21.22
CA GLU A 50 -20.42 -3.98 20.23
C GLU A 50 -19.90 -3.82 18.79
N ASP A 51 -18.68 -3.34 18.63
CA ASP A 51 -18.11 -3.03 17.33
C ASP A 51 -17.66 -4.28 16.61
N VAL A 52 -17.95 -4.32 15.31
CA VAL A 52 -17.64 -5.46 14.45
C VAL A 52 -16.71 -5.04 13.33
N PHE A 53 -15.77 -5.91 12.98
CA PHE A 53 -14.90 -5.71 11.83
C PHE A 53 -15.57 -6.29 10.59
N VAL A 54 -15.93 -5.42 9.65
CA VAL A 54 -16.57 -5.81 8.39
C VAL A 54 -15.51 -5.85 7.29
N LYS A 55 -15.44 -6.97 6.56
CA LYS A 55 -14.50 -7.16 5.45
C LYS A 55 -14.87 -6.25 4.28
N MET A 56 -13.91 -5.46 3.80
CA MET A 56 -14.06 -4.72 2.55
C MET A 56 -14.07 -5.67 1.36
N PRO A 57 -14.92 -5.44 0.35
CA PRO A 57 -14.85 -6.15 -0.91
C PRO A 57 -13.51 -5.87 -1.58
N LYS A 58 -12.94 -6.91 -2.22
CA LYS A 58 -11.70 -6.74 -3.00
C LYS A 58 -12.01 -5.84 -4.19
N GLY A 59 -11.32 -4.70 -4.28
CA GLY A 59 -11.38 -3.84 -5.46
C GLY A 59 -10.83 -4.55 -6.70
N ILE A 60 -11.10 -4.01 -7.88
CA ILE A 60 -10.50 -4.49 -9.12
C ILE A 60 -9.04 -4.03 -9.11
N ILE A 61 -8.10 -4.98 -8.93
CA ILE A 61 -6.68 -4.71 -9.13
C ILE A 61 -6.49 -4.50 -10.63
N PRO A 62 -6.06 -3.31 -11.09
CA PRO A 62 -5.79 -3.10 -12.51
C PRO A 62 -4.68 -4.07 -12.93
N LYS A 63 -5.00 -4.99 -13.84
CA LYS A 63 -4.00 -5.85 -14.48
C LYS A 63 -3.15 -4.96 -15.38
N GLY A 64 -1.96 -4.55 -14.91
CA GLY A 64 -1.01 -3.77 -15.71
C GLY A 64 -0.41 -2.55 -15.04
N SER A 65 -0.73 -2.26 -13.78
CA SER A 65 0.05 -1.32 -12.97
C SER A 65 0.98 -2.11 -12.07
N ASP A 66 2.26 -2.16 -12.44
CA ASP A 66 3.36 -2.53 -11.56
C ASP A 66 3.37 -1.54 -10.38
N PHE A 67 2.55 -1.80 -9.36
CA PHE A 67 2.79 -1.22 -8.05
C PHE A 67 4.15 -1.75 -7.61
N PRO A 68 5.10 -0.89 -7.21
CA PRO A 68 6.41 -1.39 -6.79
C PRO A 68 6.20 -2.21 -5.52
N SER A 69 6.20 -3.54 -5.68
CA SER A 69 6.59 -4.43 -4.61
C SER A 69 7.98 -3.99 -4.21
N VAL A 70 8.10 -3.38 -3.03
CA VAL A 70 9.39 -3.18 -2.40
C VAL A 70 10.04 -4.56 -2.34
N ILE A 71 11.17 -4.68 -3.05
CA ILE A 71 12.03 -5.86 -3.27
C ILE A 71 11.68 -6.69 -4.51
N SER A 72 12.40 -6.40 -5.61
CA SER A 72 13.32 -7.35 -6.26
C SER A 72 14.17 -6.63 -7.31
N THR A 73 15.48 -6.78 -7.17
CA THR A 73 16.50 -6.50 -8.20
C THR A 73 16.20 -7.34 -9.43
N ASP A 74 16.04 -6.74 -10.61
CA ASP A 74 16.84 -7.07 -11.80
C ASP A 74 16.45 -6.21 -13.02
N THR A 75 17.49 -5.55 -13.52
CA THR A 75 17.89 -5.25 -14.90
C THR A 75 16.96 -5.53 -16.09
N LEU A 76 17.03 -4.59 -17.05
CA LEU A 76 16.68 -4.66 -18.50
C LEU A 76 15.28 -4.19 -18.91
N ASP A 77 15.16 -2.91 -19.28
CA ASP A 77 14.94 -2.46 -20.67
C ASP A 77 14.61 -0.95 -20.69
N SER A 78 15.64 -0.11 -20.77
CA SER A 78 15.57 1.33 -20.45
C SER A 78 15.51 2.26 -21.67
N SER A 79 15.48 1.74 -22.89
CA SER A 79 15.60 2.56 -24.10
C SER A 79 14.25 3.10 -24.58
N GLN A 80 13.25 2.25 -24.82
CA GLN A 80 11.98 2.67 -25.44
C GLN A 80 11.04 3.45 -24.50
N LYS A 81 11.11 3.23 -23.18
CA LYS A 81 10.20 3.87 -22.21
C LYS A 81 10.57 5.34 -21.94
N LYS A 82 11.82 5.73 -22.18
CA LYS A 82 12.33 7.10 -21.94
C LYS A 82 11.79 8.09 -22.97
N ASP A 83 11.71 7.69 -24.23
CA ASP A 83 11.30 8.57 -25.34
C ASP A 83 9.81 8.93 -25.25
N SER A 84 8.97 7.96 -24.92
CA SER A 84 7.53 8.20 -24.72
C SER A 84 7.25 9.11 -23.53
N LYS A 85 8.01 8.95 -22.43
CA LYS A 85 7.89 9.82 -21.24
C LYS A 85 8.33 11.25 -21.55
N MET A 86 9.42 11.42 -22.32
CA MET A 86 9.92 12.74 -22.68
C MET A 86 8.95 13.50 -23.60
N GLN A 87 8.31 12.82 -24.55
CA GLN A 87 7.31 13.44 -25.42
C GLN A 87 6.05 13.87 -24.66
N ALA A 88 5.58 13.07 -23.70
CA ALA A 88 4.42 13.44 -22.88
C ALA A 88 4.70 14.68 -22.01
N ILE A 89 5.91 14.79 -21.46
CA ILE A 89 6.31 15.95 -20.65
C ILE A 89 6.40 17.22 -21.51
N LYS A 90 7.00 17.13 -22.72
CA LYS A 90 7.04 18.27 -23.65
C LYS A 90 5.63 18.73 -24.03
N LYS A 91 4.73 17.80 -24.37
CA LYS A 91 3.34 18.12 -24.72
C LYS A 91 2.60 18.81 -23.57
N ALA A 92 2.83 18.39 -22.33
CA ALA A 92 2.23 19.04 -21.16
C ALA A 92 2.77 20.46 -20.93
N GLN A 93 4.05 20.70 -21.19
CA GLN A 93 4.67 22.03 -21.09
C GLN A 93 4.16 22.98 -22.18
N ASP A 94 3.98 22.49 -23.41
CA ASP A 94 3.44 23.30 -24.51
C ASP A 94 2.00 23.74 -24.22
N ILE A 95 1.17 22.84 -23.70
CA ILE A 95 -0.21 23.16 -23.30
C ILE A 95 -0.23 24.20 -22.18
N MET A 96 0.65 24.07 -21.18
CA MET A 96 0.76 25.02 -20.08
C MET A 96 1.19 26.41 -20.59
N ASN A 97 2.18 26.46 -21.47
CA ASN A 97 2.66 27.72 -22.05
C ASN A 97 1.60 28.36 -22.97
N GLN A 98 0.82 27.55 -23.69
CA GLN A 98 -0.29 28.03 -24.51
C GLN A 98 -1.40 28.64 -23.64
N SER A 99 -1.69 28.06 -22.47
CA SER A 99 -2.71 28.59 -21.55
C SER A 99 -2.31 29.84 -20.76
N ILE A 100 -1.02 30.19 -20.76
CA ILE A 100 -0.49 31.39 -20.07
C ILE A 100 -0.31 32.56 -21.06
N GLY A 101 -0.33 32.29 -22.37
CA GLY A 101 -0.10 33.26 -23.44
C GLY A 101 -1.36 33.89 -24.06
N GLU A 102 -2.56 33.59 -23.56
CA GLU A 102 -3.81 34.35 -23.81
C GLU A 102 -4.18 35.18 -22.56
#